data_AF-A0A0D7EUN0-F1
#
_entry.id   AF-A0A0D7EUN0-F1
#
_cell.length_a   1.000
_cell.length_b   1.000
_cell.length_c   1.000
_cell.angle_alpha   90.00
_cell.angle_beta   90.00
_cell.angle_gamma   90.00
#
_symmetry.space_group_name_H-M   'P 1'
#
loop_
_entity.id
_entity.type
_entity.pdbx_description
1 polymer ?
#
loop_
_entity_poly.entity_id
_entity_poly.type
_entity_poly.pdbx_seq_one_letter_code
_entity_poly.pdbx_strand_id
1 'polypeptide(L)'
;MSLPRNAKPSFSRRTLATQAMQAATEARAKVKLDQTSPICIYGLCEKLGVTVRFNNINMEGMYQRGTPPRIHLSARRPLPRRAYNCAHELGHHVFGHGSSIDELREDAKSHPWEDPKEFLADTFAGFILMPIIGLRRAFSIRGWAPETATPSQVFTIACDFGVGYATLVTHLSAGVNLISRSRASVLQRATPKALRTEILGALVPEPLIVADGRGAAPTLDAEVDMLLLLPLGTEVTGSGLSFERDLESGRLFRSVKPGIFQARANDWTVFVRIAPNGYVGLAQYRHLEEDSDE
;
A
#
# COMPACT_ATOMS: atom_id res chain seq x y z
N MET A 1 -11.51 -5.52 45.14
CA MET A 1 -10.21 -5.04 44.61
C MET A 1 -10.46 -4.50 43.22
N SER A 2 -10.37 -3.17 43.06
CA SER A 2 -10.71 -2.48 41.81
C SER A 2 -9.56 -2.59 40.81
N LEU A 3 -9.82 -3.09 39.60
CA LEU A 3 -8.87 -3.07 38.48
C LEU A 3 -8.65 -1.62 38.04
N PRO A 4 -7.41 -1.14 37.85
CA PRO A 4 -7.19 0.20 37.35
C PRO A 4 -7.60 0.28 35.88
N ARG A 5 -8.54 1.19 35.59
CA ARG A 5 -8.93 1.64 34.25
C ARG A 5 -7.81 2.49 33.64
N ASN A 6 -7.47 2.21 32.37
CA ASN A 6 -6.75 3.06 31.42
C ASN A 6 -5.41 3.65 31.90
N ALA A 7 -4.34 2.86 31.80
CA ALA A 7 -2.99 3.42 31.72
C ALA A 7 -2.87 4.26 30.44
N LYS A 8 -2.65 5.57 30.57
CA LYS A 8 -2.26 6.41 29.43
C LYS A 8 -0.91 5.89 28.88
N PRO A 9 -0.68 5.89 27.56
CA PRO A 9 0.64 5.55 27.02
C PRO A 9 1.69 6.44 27.69
N SER A 10 2.84 5.86 28.07
CA SER A 10 3.93 6.57 28.76
C SER A 10 4.62 7.65 27.91
N PHE A 11 4.20 7.81 26.64
CA PHE A 11 4.77 8.70 25.65
C PHE A 11 3.72 9.55 24.91
N SER A 12 4.15 10.72 24.42
CA SER A 12 3.29 11.60 23.62
C SER A 12 3.14 11.06 22.19
N ARG A 13 2.04 10.34 21.93
CA ARG A 13 1.66 9.88 20.57
C ARG A 13 1.61 11.01 19.55
N ARG A 14 1.19 12.22 19.96
CA ARG A 14 1.16 13.39 19.09
C ARG A 14 2.57 13.79 18.64
N THR A 15 3.54 13.78 19.56
CA THR A 15 4.92 14.11 19.24
C THR A 15 5.52 13.09 18.28
N LEU A 16 5.33 11.79 18.55
CA LEU A 16 5.80 10.73 17.66
C LEU A 16 5.13 10.79 16.28
N ALA A 17 3.83 11.08 16.22
CA ALA A 17 3.14 11.22 14.93
C ALA A 17 3.70 12.39 14.10
N THR A 18 4.00 13.53 14.73
CA THR A 18 4.68 14.65 14.05
C THR A 18 6.06 14.24 13.55
N GLN A 19 6.84 13.54 14.37
CA GLN A 19 8.17 13.03 14.00
C GLN A 19 8.10 12.06 12.82
N ALA A 20 7.16 11.11 12.84
CA ALA A 20 6.92 10.18 11.75
C ALA A 20 6.55 10.88 10.43
N MET A 21 5.69 11.90 10.49
CA MET A 21 5.31 12.70 9.33
C MET A 21 6.50 13.47 8.74
N GLN A 22 7.35 14.06 9.59
CA GLN A 22 8.55 14.77 9.17
C GLN A 22 9.54 13.81 8.49
N ALA A 23 9.85 12.69 9.13
CA ALA A 23 10.74 11.67 8.58
C ALA A 23 10.23 11.10 7.25
N ALA A 24 8.92 10.88 7.10
CA ALA A 24 8.33 10.44 5.85
C ALA A 24 8.49 11.49 4.72
N THR A 25 8.29 12.76 5.05
CA THR A 25 8.49 13.88 4.12
C THR A 25 9.95 13.97 3.67
N GLU A 26 10.88 13.87 4.61
CA GLU A 26 12.33 13.90 4.37
C GLU A 26 12.80 12.70 3.54
N ALA A 27 12.30 11.49 3.82
CA ALA A 27 12.63 10.29 3.07
C ALA A 27 12.22 10.40 1.59
N ARG A 28 11.02 10.93 1.31
CA ARG A 28 10.59 11.26 -0.07
C ARG A 28 11.49 12.33 -0.71
N ALA A 29 11.79 13.40 0.01
CA ALA A 29 12.61 14.51 -0.49
C ALA A 29 14.05 14.07 -0.84
N LYS A 30 14.66 13.20 -0.01
CA LYS A 30 16.01 12.66 -0.21
C LYS A 30 16.18 11.97 -1.56
N VAL A 31 15.11 11.40 -2.10
CA VAL A 31 15.10 10.72 -3.42
C VAL A 31 14.31 11.49 -4.49
N LYS A 32 14.06 12.78 -4.26
CA LYS A 32 13.36 13.72 -5.17
C LYS A 32 11.95 13.28 -5.57
N LEU A 33 11.22 12.61 -4.67
CA LEU A 33 9.81 12.30 -4.85
C LEU A 33 8.94 13.46 -4.31
N ASP A 34 7.82 13.73 -4.97
CA ASP A 34 6.85 14.71 -4.51
C ASP A 34 6.02 14.19 -3.30
N GLN A 35 5.20 15.05 -2.71
CA GLN A 35 4.36 14.76 -1.53
C GLN A 35 2.88 14.52 -1.89
N THR A 36 2.60 14.27 -3.17
CA THR A 36 1.26 14.10 -3.73
C THR A 36 1.02 12.73 -4.33
N SER A 37 2.01 12.20 -5.04
CA SER A 37 1.90 11.03 -5.88
C SER A 37 2.09 9.76 -5.03
N PRO A 38 1.32 8.69 -5.32
CA PRO A 38 1.62 7.35 -4.85
C PRO A 38 3.04 6.93 -5.23
N ILE A 39 3.65 6.07 -4.41
CA ILE A 39 5.03 5.62 -4.62
C ILE A 39 5.13 4.11 -4.63
N CYS A 40 6.12 3.59 -5.35
CA CYS A 40 6.57 2.22 -5.16
C CYS A 40 7.53 2.18 -3.95
N ILE A 41 7.06 1.66 -2.82
CA ILE A 41 7.87 1.59 -1.58
C ILE A 41 9.16 0.78 -1.76
N TYR A 42 9.13 -0.28 -2.59
CA TYR A 42 10.31 -1.10 -2.87
C TYR A 42 11.39 -0.28 -3.60
N GLY A 43 10.98 0.53 -4.58
CA GLY A 43 11.89 1.44 -5.28
C GLY A 43 12.39 2.59 -4.40
N LEU A 44 11.57 3.05 -3.44
CA LEU A 44 12.05 4.00 -2.42
C LEU A 44 13.13 3.37 -1.54
N CYS A 45 12.93 2.13 -1.06
CA CYS A 45 13.93 1.41 -0.25
C CYS A 45 15.26 1.28 -1.00
N GLU A 46 15.21 0.85 -2.26
CA GLU A 46 16.40 0.71 -3.12
C GLU A 46 17.15 2.03 -3.26
N LYS A 47 16.46 3.13 -3.57
CA LYS A 47 17.06 4.49 -3.66
C LYS A 47 17.65 4.98 -2.32
N LEU A 48 17.17 4.45 -1.19
CA LEU A 48 17.72 4.73 0.13
C LEU A 48 18.84 3.74 0.55
N GLY A 49 19.21 2.79 -0.31
CA GLY A 49 20.25 1.80 -0.05
C GLY A 49 19.79 0.63 0.83
N VAL A 50 18.47 0.40 0.94
CA VAL A 50 17.87 -0.69 1.71
C VAL A 50 17.40 -1.79 0.77
N THR A 51 18.00 -2.98 0.88
CA THR A 51 17.67 -4.10 0.01
C THR A 51 16.39 -4.77 0.47
N VAL A 52 15.42 -4.95 -0.43
CA VAL A 52 14.15 -5.65 -0.12
C VAL A 52 14.14 -7.03 -0.77
N ARG A 53 13.80 -8.06 0.01
CA ARG A 53 13.65 -9.44 -0.46
C ARG A 53 12.30 -10.03 -0.02
N PHE A 54 11.59 -10.64 -0.96
CA PHE A 54 10.42 -11.48 -0.67
C PHE A 54 10.86 -12.91 -0.37
N ASN A 55 10.29 -13.49 0.67
CA ASN A 55 10.61 -14.83 1.16
C ASN A 55 9.32 -15.64 1.35
N ASN A 56 9.37 -16.95 1.09
CA ASN A 56 8.25 -17.84 1.33
C ASN A 56 8.21 -18.31 2.81
N ILE A 57 7.92 -17.38 3.70
CA ILE A 57 7.90 -17.60 5.16
C ILE A 57 6.64 -16.99 5.76
N ASN A 58 6.17 -17.57 6.87
CA ASN A 58 4.94 -17.11 7.54
C ASN A 58 5.26 -16.06 8.62
N MET A 59 5.67 -14.86 8.18
CA MET A 59 5.85 -13.66 9.02
C MET A 59 5.31 -12.43 8.28
N GLU A 60 5.17 -11.28 8.96
CA GLU A 60 4.72 -10.05 8.30
C GLU A 60 5.85 -9.35 7.53
N GLY A 61 6.94 -9.09 8.22
CA GLY A 61 8.12 -8.37 7.75
C GLY A 61 9.24 -8.46 8.80
N MET A 62 10.46 -8.17 8.40
CA MET A 62 11.58 -7.97 9.31
C MET A 62 12.61 -7.04 8.70
N TYR A 63 12.97 -6.03 9.47
CA TYR A 63 14.14 -5.23 9.26
C TYR A 63 15.36 -5.92 9.88
N GLN A 64 16.41 -6.06 9.06
CA GLN A 64 17.72 -6.52 9.47
C GLN A 64 18.72 -5.38 9.30
N ARG A 65 19.23 -4.88 10.43
CA ARG A 65 20.32 -3.92 10.43
C ARG A 65 21.60 -4.59 9.94
N GLY A 66 22.38 -3.89 9.11
CA GLY A 66 23.63 -4.41 8.57
C GLY A 66 24.20 -3.52 7.46
N THR A 67 25.25 -4.01 6.80
CA THR A 67 25.88 -3.33 5.66
C THR A 67 25.95 -4.32 4.48
N PRO A 68 25.06 -4.21 3.47
CA PRO A 68 23.92 -3.29 3.40
C PRO A 68 22.74 -3.71 4.31
N PRO A 69 21.88 -2.76 4.73
CA PRO A 69 20.65 -3.06 5.46
C PRO A 69 19.64 -3.80 4.59
N ARG A 70 18.83 -4.66 5.20
CA ARG A 70 17.87 -5.52 4.49
C ARG A 70 16.48 -5.49 5.11
N ILE A 71 15.47 -5.61 4.26
CA ILE A 71 14.08 -5.84 4.63
C ILE A 71 13.64 -7.17 4.02
N HIS A 72 13.11 -8.05 4.87
CA HIS A 72 12.56 -9.34 4.49
C HIS A 72 11.04 -9.27 4.59
N LEU A 73 10.33 -9.59 3.51
CA LEU A 73 8.87 -9.58 3.47
C LEU A 73 8.34 -10.98 3.13
N SER A 74 7.17 -11.33 3.66
CA SER A 74 6.50 -12.56 3.24
C SER A 74 5.84 -12.40 1.88
N ALA A 75 6.14 -13.31 0.96
CA ALA A 75 5.46 -13.43 -0.33
C ALA A 75 3.99 -13.88 -0.20
N ARG A 76 3.59 -14.41 0.97
CA ARG A 76 2.27 -15.00 1.21
C ARG A 76 1.19 -13.96 1.60
N ARG A 77 1.55 -12.67 1.65
CA ARG A 77 0.64 -11.59 2.01
C ARG A 77 0.12 -10.88 0.76
N PRO A 78 -1.14 -10.39 0.76
CA PRO A 78 -1.65 -9.59 -0.36
C PRO A 78 -0.74 -8.39 -0.68
N LEU A 79 -0.67 -7.99 -1.96
CA LEU A 79 0.18 -6.88 -2.41
C LEU A 79 0.10 -5.62 -1.53
N PRO A 80 -1.10 -5.10 -1.17
CA PRO A 80 -1.18 -3.88 -0.38
C PRO A 80 -0.66 -4.06 1.05
N ARG A 81 -0.75 -5.28 1.59
CA ARG A 81 -0.21 -5.62 2.91
C ARG A 81 1.32 -5.70 2.86
N ARG A 82 1.89 -6.29 1.81
CA ARG A 82 3.35 -6.28 1.60
C ARG A 82 3.91 -4.87 1.47
N ALA A 83 3.23 -4.00 0.72
CA ALA A 83 3.65 -2.61 0.56
C ALA A 83 3.66 -1.87 1.91
N TYR A 84 2.61 -2.02 2.71
CA TYR A 84 2.53 -1.42 4.04
C TYR A 84 3.58 -1.98 5.01
N ASN A 85 3.76 -3.31 5.05
CA ASN A 85 4.79 -3.93 5.88
C ASN A 85 6.19 -3.44 5.47
N CYS A 86 6.47 -3.32 4.16
CA CYS A 86 7.74 -2.76 3.68
C CYS A 86 7.97 -1.33 4.19
N ALA A 87 6.93 -0.49 4.17
CA ALA A 87 7.01 0.88 4.65
C ALA A 87 7.24 0.94 6.16
N HIS A 88 6.64 0.02 6.92
CA HIS A 88 6.86 -0.14 8.35
C HIS A 88 8.31 -0.53 8.65
N GLU A 89 8.85 -1.57 8.00
CA GLU A 89 10.26 -1.98 8.17
C GLU A 89 11.24 -0.88 7.74
N LEU A 90 10.90 -0.12 6.69
CA LEU A 90 11.67 1.07 6.32
C LEU A 90 11.64 2.14 7.42
N GLY A 91 10.53 2.27 8.15
CA GLY A 91 10.43 3.11 9.35
C GLY A 91 11.47 2.72 10.39
N HIS A 92 11.61 1.44 10.72
CA HIS A 92 12.67 0.97 11.63
C HIS A 92 14.07 1.35 11.15
N HIS A 93 14.32 1.24 9.85
CA HIS A 93 15.59 1.70 9.27
C HIS A 93 15.80 3.21 9.45
N VAL A 94 14.81 4.03 9.10
CA VAL A 94 14.89 5.50 9.13
C VAL A 94 15.12 6.02 10.55
N PHE A 95 14.51 5.40 11.56
CA PHE A 95 14.71 5.79 12.97
C PHE A 95 15.89 5.09 13.65
N GLY A 96 16.66 4.27 12.92
CA GLY A 96 17.83 3.58 13.46
C GLY A 96 17.49 2.57 14.56
N HIS A 97 16.31 1.95 14.49
CA HIS A 97 15.91 0.86 15.40
C HIS A 97 16.81 -0.39 15.21
N GLY A 98 16.73 -1.33 16.15
CA GLY A 98 17.46 -2.60 16.08
C GLY A 98 16.93 -3.51 14.98
N SER A 99 17.53 -4.69 14.79
CA SER A 99 16.87 -5.72 13.97
C SER A 99 15.61 -6.19 14.68
N SER A 100 14.53 -6.49 13.95
CA SER A 100 13.27 -6.93 14.58
C SER A 100 13.44 -8.21 15.43
N ILE A 101 14.41 -9.08 15.09
CA ILE A 101 14.77 -10.26 15.90
C ILE A 101 15.44 -9.88 17.22
N ASP A 102 16.29 -8.85 17.22
CA ASP A 102 16.97 -8.37 18.42
C ASP A 102 15.93 -7.80 19.41
N GLU A 103 14.89 -7.15 18.89
CA GLU A 103 13.81 -6.53 19.67
C GLU A 103 12.80 -7.57 20.23
N LEU A 104 12.54 -8.67 19.51
CA LEU A 104 11.72 -9.80 19.99
C LEU A 104 12.31 -10.48 21.25
N ARG A 105 13.61 -10.34 21.50
CA ARG A 105 14.27 -10.88 22.70
C ARG A 105 14.09 -9.99 23.93
N GLU A 106 13.70 -8.73 23.76
CA GLU A 106 13.71 -7.75 24.84
C GLU A 106 12.33 -7.43 25.44
N ASP A 107 11.21 -7.56 24.72
CA ASP A 107 9.89 -7.26 25.30
C ASP A 107 8.73 -7.78 24.41
N ALA A 108 8.32 -9.03 24.59
CA ALA A 108 7.09 -9.54 23.97
C ALA A 108 5.85 -8.97 24.69
N LYS A 109 5.58 -7.67 24.53
CA LYS A 109 4.39 -7.03 25.08
C LYS A 109 3.17 -7.40 24.24
N SER A 110 2.07 -7.75 24.90
CA SER A 110 0.78 -8.12 24.31
C SER A 110 0.14 -7.03 23.44
N HIS A 111 0.70 -5.82 23.44
CA HIS A 111 0.17 -4.62 22.79
C HIS A 111 1.29 -3.83 22.06
N PRO A 112 1.65 -4.19 20.81
CA PRO A 112 2.70 -3.52 20.04
C PRO A 112 2.51 -2.01 19.89
N TRP A 113 1.25 -1.53 19.89
CA TRP A 113 0.91 -0.09 19.82
C TRP A 113 1.24 0.71 21.10
N GLU A 114 1.71 0.04 22.14
CA GLU A 114 2.24 0.64 23.38
C GLU A 114 3.77 0.71 23.37
N ASP A 115 4.42 0.19 22.32
CA ASP A 115 5.83 0.45 22.05
C ASP A 115 5.96 1.74 21.20
N PRO A 116 6.67 2.77 21.68
CA PRO A 116 6.97 3.97 20.92
C PRO A 116 7.59 3.69 19.54
N LYS A 117 8.46 2.69 19.42
CA LYS A 117 9.18 2.36 18.17
C LYS A 117 8.22 1.82 17.11
N GLU A 118 7.41 0.84 17.48
CA GLU A 118 6.37 0.24 16.63
C GLU A 118 5.33 1.28 16.21
N PHE A 119 4.87 2.11 17.16
CA PHE A 119 3.97 3.22 16.86
C PHE A 119 4.58 4.20 15.86
N LEU A 120 5.86 4.53 16.03
CA LEU A 120 6.58 5.46 15.16
C LEU A 120 6.77 4.87 13.74
N ALA A 121 7.15 3.59 13.63
CA ALA A 121 7.32 2.89 12.37
C ALA A 121 6.00 2.71 11.60
N ASP A 122 4.91 2.32 12.29
CA ASP A 122 3.57 2.21 11.70
C ASP A 122 3.05 3.58 11.24
N THR A 123 3.22 4.62 12.06
CA THR A 123 2.80 5.98 11.68
C THR A 123 3.61 6.51 10.50
N PHE A 124 4.92 6.21 10.44
CA PHE A 124 5.76 6.52 9.28
C PHE A 124 5.25 5.81 8.03
N ALA A 125 4.87 4.53 8.12
CA ALA A 125 4.31 3.76 7.01
C ALA A 125 3.04 4.41 6.43
N GLY A 126 2.15 4.90 7.31
CA GLY A 126 0.97 5.68 6.92
C GLY A 126 1.34 6.93 6.13
N PHE A 127 2.24 7.77 6.64
CA PHE A 127 2.61 9.03 6.00
C PHE A 127 3.45 8.85 4.73
N ILE A 128 4.38 7.88 4.70
CA ILE A 128 5.25 7.67 3.53
C ILE A 128 4.44 7.16 2.34
N LEU A 129 3.45 6.30 2.56
CA LEU A 129 2.59 5.77 1.49
C LEU A 129 1.48 6.75 1.14
N MET A 130 0.83 7.36 2.12
CA MET A 130 -0.37 8.18 1.95
C MET A 130 -0.17 9.60 2.52
N PRO A 131 0.61 10.46 1.84
CA PRO A 131 0.85 11.83 2.30
C PRO A 131 -0.44 12.66 2.31
N ILE A 132 -0.57 13.57 3.28
CA ILE A 132 -1.78 14.38 3.49
C ILE A 132 -2.20 15.14 2.22
N ILE A 133 -1.23 15.77 1.55
CA ILE A 133 -1.49 16.57 0.34
C ILE A 133 -1.92 15.65 -0.82
N GLY A 134 -1.30 14.47 -0.94
CA GLY A 134 -1.71 13.45 -1.90
C GLY A 134 -3.15 12.97 -1.70
N LEU A 135 -3.52 12.65 -0.45
CA LEU A 135 -4.89 12.24 -0.13
C LEU A 135 -5.89 13.36 -0.46
N ARG A 136 -5.62 14.60 -0.04
CA ARG A 136 -6.47 15.76 -0.36
C ARG A 136 -6.65 15.93 -1.86
N ARG A 137 -5.56 15.84 -2.64
CA ARG A 137 -5.61 15.90 -4.11
C ARG A 137 -6.45 14.76 -4.67
N ALA A 138 -6.25 13.53 -4.21
CA ALA A 138 -6.96 12.35 -4.71
C ALA A 138 -8.48 12.43 -4.53
N PHE A 139 -8.95 13.00 -3.42
CA PHE A 139 -10.36 13.31 -3.20
C PHE A 139 -10.83 14.49 -4.06
N SER A 140 -10.07 15.60 -4.04
CA SER A 140 -10.44 16.86 -4.70
C SER A 140 -10.56 16.73 -6.23
N ILE A 141 -9.62 16.05 -6.90
CA ILE A 141 -9.63 15.87 -8.37
C ILE A 141 -10.84 15.06 -8.85
N ARG A 142 -11.46 14.28 -7.95
CA ARG A 142 -12.64 13.46 -8.21
C ARG A 142 -13.93 14.14 -7.76
N GLY A 143 -13.85 15.31 -7.13
CA GLY A 143 -15.00 16.00 -6.55
C GLY A 143 -15.61 15.26 -5.35
N TRP A 144 -14.84 14.40 -4.68
CA TRP A 144 -15.31 13.60 -3.55
C TRP A 144 -14.93 14.27 -2.24
N ALA A 145 -15.86 14.33 -1.28
CA ALA A 145 -15.57 14.78 0.07
C ALA A 145 -15.25 13.57 0.97
N PRO A 146 -14.12 13.55 1.70
CA PRO A 146 -13.73 12.39 2.52
C PRO A 146 -14.83 11.92 3.49
N GLU A 147 -15.52 12.85 4.14
CA GLU A 147 -16.54 12.54 5.15
C GLU A 147 -17.80 11.87 4.57
N THR A 148 -18.09 12.08 3.28
CA THR A 148 -19.29 11.54 2.61
C THR A 148 -18.97 10.52 1.52
N ALA A 149 -17.70 10.33 1.17
CA ALA A 149 -17.26 9.43 0.11
C ALA A 149 -17.72 7.98 0.35
N THR A 150 -18.28 7.33 -0.67
CA THR A 150 -18.79 5.96 -0.56
C THR A 150 -17.68 4.94 -0.30
N PRO A 151 -18.00 3.74 0.23
CA PRO A 151 -17.02 2.68 0.37
C PRO A 151 -16.25 2.37 -0.92
N SER A 152 -16.94 2.30 -2.06
CA SER A 152 -16.34 2.06 -3.38
C SER A 152 -15.42 3.21 -3.82
N GLN A 153 -15.75 4.47 -3.52
CA GLN A 153 -14.86 5.61 -3.77
C GLN A 153 -13.58 5.56 -2.92
N VAL A 154 -13.71 5.22 -1.64
CA VAL A 154 -12.55 5.04 -0.75
C VAL A 154 -11.70 3.84 -1.20
N PHE A 155 -12.32 2.77 -1.70
CA PHE A 155 -11.60 1.64 -2.28
C PHE A 155 -10.81 2.01 -3.53
N THR A 156 -11.36 2.84 -4.43
CA THR A 156 -10.63 3.38 -5.58
C THR A 156 -9.39 4.17 -5.14
N ILE A 157 -9.51 5.01 -4.12
CA ILE A 157 -8.36 5.74 -3.57
C ILE A 157 -7.35 4.78 -2.93
N ALA A 158 -7.79 3.72 -2.24
CA ALA A 158 -6.88 2.72 -1.68
C ALA A 158 -6.07 2.02 -2.78
N CYS A 159 -6.69 1.73 -3.93
CA CYS A 159 -6.01 1.20 -5.12
C CYS A 159 -5.00 2.19 -5.69
N ASP A 160 -5.35 3.48 -5.81
CA ASP A 160 -4.46 4.55 -6.28
C ASP A 160 -3.17 4.62 -5.45
N PHE A 161 -3.30 4.49 -4.12
CA PHE A 161 -2.15 4.50 -3.19
C PHE A 161 -1.48 3.14 -2.99
N GLY A 162 -1.99 2.05 -3.58
CA GLY A 162 -1.46 0.70 -3.41
C GLY A 162 -1.54 0.16 -1.97
N VAL A 163 -2.55 0.59 -1.21
CA VAL A 163 -2.75 0.21 0.21
C VAL A 163 -4.06 -0.55 0.43
N GLY A 164 -4.17 -1.23 1.57
CA GLY A 164 -5.40 -1.91 1.94
C GLY A 164 -6.54 -0.93 2.23
N TYR A 165 -7.78 -1.31 1.93
CA TYR A 165 -8.97 -0.51 2.23
C TYR A 165 -9.04 -0.07 3.70
N ALA A 166 -8.94 -1.03 4.62
CA ALA A 166 -8.98 -0.74 6.05
C ALA A 166 -7.79 0.15 6.50
N THR A 167 -6.62 -0.04 5.91
CA THR A 167 -5.43 0.80 6.15
C THR A 167 -5.69 2.25 5.78
N LEU A 168 -6.25 2.51 4.59
CA LEU A 168 -6.63 3.86 4.18
C LEU A 168 -7.66 4.46 5.13
N VAL A 169 -8.73 3.72 5.47
CA VAL A 169 -9.78 4.21 6.38
C VAL A 169 -9.20 4.59 7.76
N THR A 170 -8.33 3.75 8.31
CA THR A 170 -7.64 4.02 9.57
C THR A 170 -6.78 5.26 9.47
N HIS A 171 -5.99 5.42 8.41
CA HIS A 171 -5.13 6.58 8.22
C HIS A 171 -5.93 7.87 8.02
N LEU A 172 -7.01 7.83 7.24
CA LEU A 172 -7.93 8.97 7.04
C LEU A 172 -8.51 9.47 8.37
N SER A 173 -8.83 8.55 9.29
CA SER A 173 -9.43 8.92 10.58
C SER A 173 -8.40 9.28 11.64
N ALA A 174 -7.43 8.41 11.89
CA ALA A 174 -6.50 8.53 13.02
C ALA A 174 -5.18 9.21 12.65
N GLY A 175 -4.69 9.00 11.42
CA GLY A 175 -3.42 9.56 10.96
C GLY A 175 -3.54 11.02 10.55
N VAL A 176 -4.54 11.33 9.71
CA VAL A 176 -4.67 12.66 9.08
C VAL A 176 -5.93 13.42 9.44
N ASN A 177 -6.85 12.80 10.19
CA ASN A 177 -8.12 13.41 10.64
C ASN A 177 -8.93 14.04 9.50
N LEU A 178 -8.92 13.42 8.31
CA LEU A 178 -9.76 13.81 7.17
C LEU A 178 -11.19 13.29 7.30
N ILE A 179 -11.41 12.26 8.11
CA ILE A 179 -12.75 11.75 8.43
C ILE A 179 -12.94 11.58 9.94
N SER A 180 -14.19 11.68 10.39
CA SER A 180 -14.56 11.40 11.78
C SER A 180 -14.39 9.91 12.13
N ARG A 181 -14.25 9.61 13.43
CA ARG A 181 -14.20 8.21 13.90
C ARG A 181 -15.50 7.46 13.64
N SER A 182 -16.65 8.14 13.76
CA SER A 182 -17.95 7.57 13.43
C SER A 182 -18.02 7.21 11.95
N ARG A 183 -17.51 8.07 11.07
CA ARG A 183 -17.44 7.78 9.64
C ARG A 183 -16.54 6.59 9.35
N ALA A 184 -15.36 6.52 9.97
CA ALA A 184 -14.45 5.39 9.84
C ALA A 184 -15.13 4.06 10.24
N SER A 185 -15.85 4.04 11.37
CA SER A 185 -16.61 2.86 11.82
C SER A 185 -17.68 2.42 10.83
N VAL A 186 -18.30 3.35 10.09
CA VAL A 186 -19.26 3.02 9.03
C VAL A 186 -18.55 2.40 7.82
N LEU A 187 -17.47 3.02 7.35
CA LEU A 187 -16.68 2.53 6.21
C LEU A 187 -16.08 1.14 6.49
N GLN A 188 -15.60 0.89 7.71
CA GLN A 188 -15.03 -0.40 8.10
C GLN A 188 -16.01 -1.58 8.08
N ARG A 189 -17.33 -1.34 7.97
CA ARG A 189 -18.31 -2.41 7.77
C ARG A 189 -18.25 -3.01 6.36
N ALA A 190 -17.76 -2.25 5.39
CA ALA A 190 -17.52 -2.76 4.05
C ALA A 190 -16.25 -3.62 4.03
N THR A 191 -16.33 -4.79 3.41
CA THR A 191 -15.18 -5.68 3.23
C THR A 191 -14.66 -5.57 1.79
N PRO A 192 -13.35 -5.76 1.53
CA PRO A 192 -12.82 -5.80 0.17
C PRO A 192 -13.55 -6.80 -0.72
N LYS A 193 -13.94 -7.96 -0.17
CA LYS A 193 -14.73 -8.97 -0.90
C LYS A 193 -16.10 -8.42 -1.35
N ALA A 194 -16.82 -7.74 -0.46
CA ALA A 194 -18.12 -7.14 -0.78
C ALA A 194 -17.97 -6.01 -1.82
N LEU A 195 -16.96 -5.16 -1.66
CA LEU A 195 -16.68 -4.05 -2.59
C LEU A 195 -16.37 -4.54 -4.01
N ARG A 196 -15.54 -5.58 -4.14
CA ARG A 196 -15.28 -6.21 -5.45
C ARG A 196 -16.55 -6.77 -6.08
N THR A 197 -17.41 -7.39 -5.26
CA THR A 197 -18.67 -7.98 -5.72
C THR A 197 -19.64 -6.89 -6.22
N GLU A 198 -19.74 -5.78 -5.48
CA GLU A 198 -20.53 -4.62 -5.86
C GLU A 198 -20.02 -4.01 -7.17
N ILE A 199 -18.72 -3.75 -7.27
CA ILE A 199 -18.10 -3.09 -8.43
C ILE A 199 -18.21 -3.94 -9.70
N LEU A 200 -18.05 -5.26 -9.58
CA LEU A 200 -18.05 -6.16 -10.73
C LEU A 200 -19.43 -6.75 -11.04
N GLY A 201 -20.42 -6.54 -10.16
CA GLY A 201 -21.75 -7.15 -10.28
C GLY A 201 -21.74 -8.68 -10.17
N ALA A 202 -20.65 -9.29 -9.71
CA ALA A 202 -20.48 -10.73 -9.62
C ALA A 202 -19.49 -11.09 -8.50
N LEU A 203 -19.69 -12.23 -7.86
CA LEU A 203 -18.79 -12.73 -6.84
C LEU A 203 -17.51 -13.25 -7.49
N VAL A 204 -16.37 -12.60 -7.19
CA VAL A 204 -15.05 -13.04 -7.65
C VAL A 204 -14.10 -13.28 -6.46
N PRO A 205 -13.34 -14.38 -6.44
CA PRO A 205 -12.28 -14.57 -5.46
C PRO A 205 -11.07 -13.64 -5.69
N GLU A 206 -10.78 -13.32 -6.94
CA GLU A 206 -9.55 -12.64 -7.36
C GLU A 206 -9.45 -11.20 -6.81
N PRO A 207 -8.24 -10.75 -6.41
CA PRO A 207 -7.98 -9.35 -6.11
C PRO A 207 -8.36 -8.42 -7.27
N LEU A 208 -8.83 -7.22 -6.93
CA LEU A 208 -9.20 -6.19 -7.91
C LEU A 208 -8.40 -4.93 -7.62
N ILE A 209 -7.83 -4.35 -8.67
CA ILE A 209 -7.30 -2.99 -8.70
C ILE A 209 -8.26 -2.16 -9.53
N VAL A 210 -8.65 -0.99 -9.02
CA VAL A 210 -9.48 -0.02 -9.75
C VAL A 210 -8.63 1.20 -10.08
N ALA A 211 -8.58 1.57 -11.36
CA ALA A 211 -7.97 2.81 -11.83
C ALA A 211 -9.01 3.58 -12.67
N ASP A 212 -9.36 4.78 -12.22
CA ASP A 212 -10.42 5.60 -12.80
C ASP A 212 -9.90 6.74 -13.70
N GLY A 213 -8.62 6.68 -14.06
CA GLY A 213 -7.98 7.68 -14.91
C GLY A 213 -7.64 9.01 -14.20
N ARG A 214 -8.01 9.17 -12.92
CA ARG A 214 -7.75 10.39 -12.14
C ARG A 214 -6.56 10.26 -11.17
N GLY A 215 -6.04 9.04 -11.01
CA GLY A 215 -4.91 8.75 -10.15
C GLY A 215 -3.62 9.42 -10.58
N ALA A 216 -2.73 9.66 -9.62
CA ALA A 216 -1.40 10.25 -9.89
C ALA A 216 -0.30 9.19 -10.03
N ALA A 217 -0.60 7.92 -9.78
CA ALA A 217 0.39 6.85 -9.85
C ALA A 217 0.88 6.65 -11.30
N PRO A 218 2.19 6.75 -11.58
CA PRO A 218 2.74 6.45 -12.91
C PRO A 218 2.76 4.94 -13.21
N THR A 219 2.57 4.12 -12.18
CA THR A 219 2.60 2.65 -12.27
C THR A 219 1.47 2.02 -11.47
N LEU A 220 0.91 0.91 -11.96
CA LEU A 220 0.04 0.02 -11.20
C LEU A 220 0.77 -1.31 -11.00
N ASP A 221 0.97 -1.70 -9.74
CA ASP A 221 1.58 -3.00 -9.41
C ASP A 221 0.48 -4.04 -9.25
N ALA A 222 0.58 -5.12 -10.02
CA ALA A 222 -0.33 -6.26 -9.99
C ALA A 222 0.46 -7.58 -9.89
N GLU A 223 -0.24 -8.66 -9.61
CA GLU A 223 0.26 -10.03 -9.74
C GLU A 223 -0.55 -10.76 -10.80
N VAL A 224 0.00 -11.84 -11.36
CA VAL A 224 -0.74 -12.76 -12.22
C VAL A 224 -2.05 -13.21 -11.53
N ASP A 225 -3.11 -13.32 -12.32
CA ASP A 225 -4.49 -13.63 -11.93
C ASP A 225 -5.27 -12.54 -11.19
N MET A 226 -4.70 -11.34 -11.04
CA MET A 226 -5.45 -10.20 -10.53
C MET A 226 -6.36 -9.60 -11.61
N LEU A 227 -7.47 -9.02 -11.16
CA LEU A 227 -8.35 -8.22 -12.00
C LEU A 227 -7.98 -6.75 -11.93
N LEU A 228 -8.04 -6.07 -13.07
CA LEU A 228 -7.81 -4.64 -13.21
C LEU A 228 -9.03 -4.02 -13.89
N LEU A 229 -9.77 -3.17 -13.18
CA LEU A 229 -10.80 -2.33 -13.75
C LEU A 229 -10.17 -1.00 -14.14
N LEU A 230 -9.96 -0.81 -15.44
CA LEU A 230 -9.31 0.36 -16.04
C LEU A 230 -10.37 1.26 -16.72
N PRO A 231 -10.03 2.51 -17.08
CA PRO A 231 -11.00 3.41 -17.72
C PRO A 231 -11.61 2.82 -19.00
N LEU A 232 -12.83 3.25 -19.33
CA LEU A 232 -13.46 2.88 -20.60
C LEU A 232 -12.57 3.27 -21.78
N GLY A 233 -12.54 2.41 -22.81
CA GLY A 233 -11.69 2.60 -23.98
C GLY A 233 -10.20 2.33 -23.72
N THR A 234 -9.84 1.73 -22.58
CA THR A 234 -8.44 1.35 -22.34
C THR A 234 -7.97 0.35 -23.39
N GLU A 235 -6.82 0.64 -23.98
CA GLU A 235 -6.01 -0.24 -24.82
C GLU A 235 -4.74 -0.63 -24.06
N VAL A 236 -4.30 -1.87 -24.22
CA VAL A 236 -3.09 -2.40 -23.59
C VAL A 236 -2.12 -2.84 -24.68
N THR A 237 -0.85 -2.50 -24.47
CA THR A 237 0.25 -2.98 -25.32
C THR A 237 0.79 -4.32 -24.81
N GLY A 238 1.06 -5.25 -25.73
CA GLY A 238 1.55 -6.59 -25.41
C GLY A 238 0.46 -7.54 -24.91
N SER A 239 0.89 -8.68 -24.35
CA SER A 239 -0.01 -9.77 -23.92
C SER A 239 -0.05 -9.98 -22.41
N GLY A 240 0.31 -8.97 -21.62
CA GLY A 240 0.32 -9.04 -20.16
C GLY A 240 -1.05 -8.97 -19.49
N LEU A 241 -2.02 -8.34 -20.17
CA LEU A 241 -3.39 -8.19 -19.71
C LEU A 241 -4.34 -8.76 -20.77
N SER A 242 -5.20 -9.69 -20.36
CA SER A 242 -6.31 -10.18 -21.18
C SER A 242 -7.56 -9.36 -20.88
N PHE A 243 -8.23 -8.87 -21.92
CA PHE A 243 -9.55 -8.27 -21.79
C PHE A 243 -10.58 -9.34 -21.35
N GLU A 244 -11.44 -8.99 -20.40
CA GLU A 244 -12.50 -9.86 -19.89
C GLU A 244 -13.87 -9.41 -20.41
N ARG A 245 -14.23 -8.14 -20.12
CA ARG A 245 -15.50 -7.53 -20.52
C ARG A 245 -15.49 -6.03 -20.24
N ASP A 246 -16.44 -5.32 -20.85
CA ASP A 246 -16.79 -3.95 -20.45
C ASP A 246 -17.84 -3.97 -19.32
N LEU A 247 -17.70 -3.00 -18.42
CA LEU A 247 -18.66 -2.65 -17.36
C LEU A 247 -19.04 -1.18 -17.52
N GLU A 248 -20.14 -0.75 -16.91
CA GLU A 248 -20.53 0.67 -16.90
C GLU A 248 -19.41 1.58 -16.34
N SER A 249 -18.66 1.07 -15.36
CA SER A 249 -17.61 1.78 -14.65
C SER A 249 -16.22 1.71 -15.31
N GLY A 250 -16.03 0.90 -16.36
CA GLY A 250 -14.70 0.69 -16.94
C GLY A 250 -14.55 -0.59 -17.76
N ARG A 251 -13.33 -0.83 -18.22
CA ARG A 251 -12.94 -2.04 -18.93
C ARG A 251 -12.20 -2.98 -17.98
N LEU A 252 -12.69 -4.22 -17.86
CA LEU A 252 -12.11 -5.22 -16.98
C LEU A 252 -11.05 -6.03 -17.73
N PHE A 253 -9.88 -6.18 -17.11
CA PHE A 253 -8.79 -7.01 -17.57
C PHE A 253 -8.36 -8.01 -16.49
N ARG A 254 -7.74 -9.10 -16.91
CA ARG A 254 -6.99 -10.03 -16.06
C ARG A 254 -5.51 -9.95 -16.38
N SER A 255 -4.65 -9.86 -15.38
CA SER A 255 -3.20 -10.02 -15.54
C SER A 255 -2.85 -11.49 -15.79
N VAL A 256 -2.17 -11.78 -16.90
CA VAL A 256 -1.93 -13.15 -17.36
C VAL A 256 -0.47 -13.57 -17.31
N LYS A 257 0.48 -12.62 -17.38
CA LYS A 257 1.91 -12.95 -17.29
C LYS A 257 2.74 -11.83 -16.66
N PRO A 258 3.89 -12.15 -16.02
CA PRO A 258 4.83 -11.16 -15.53
C PRO A 258 5.36 -10.24 -16.63
N GLY A 259 5.74 -9.02 -16.26
CA GLY A 259 6.33 -8.03 -17.17
C GLY A 259 5.88 -6.61 -16.88
N ILE A 260 6.22 -5.68 -17.77
CA ILE A 260 5.82 -4.27 -17.71
C ILE A 260 5.07 -3.92 -18.99
N PHE A 261 3.79 -3.58 -18.84
CA PHE A 261 2.89 -3.31 -19.95
C PHE A 261 2.36 -1.89 -19.87
N GLN A 262 2.13 -1.23 -21.00
CA GLN A 262 1.48 0.08 -21.00
C GLN A 262 -0.02 -0.08 -21.25
N ALA A 263 -0.82 0.57 -20.41
CA ALA A 263 -2.26 0.74 -20.60
C ALA A 263 -2.58 2.22 -20.80
N ARG A 264 -3.44 2.52 -21.78
CA ARG A 264 -3.79 3.90 -22.16
C ARG A 264 -5.27 4.05 -22.45
N ALA A 265 -5.86 5.15 -22.00
CA ALA A 265 -7.21 5.58 -22.35
C ALA A 265 -7.26 7.12 -22.42
N ASN A 266 -7.60 7.68 -23.59
CA ASN A 266 -7.58 9.13 -23.82
C ASN A 266 -6.21 9.75 -23.42
N ASP A 267 -6.22 10.71 -22.50
CA ASP A 267 -5.04 11.38 -21.93
C ASP A 267 -4.42 10.63 -20.73
N TRP A 268 -5.05 9.54 -20.28
CA TRP A 268 -4.53 8.72 -19.19
C TRP A 268 -3.62 7.61 -19.73
N THR A 269 -2.44 7.48 -19.16
CA THR A 269 -1.48 6.41 -19.47
C THR A 269 -0.83 5.93 -18.18
N VAL A 270 -0.65 4.62 -18.05
CA VAL A 270 0.02 4.01 -16.90
C VAL A 270 0.85 2.80 -17.32
N PHE A 271 1.92 2.53 -16.60
CA PHE A 271 2.63 1.25 -16.71
C PHE A 271 2.09 0.26 -15.69
N VAL A 272 1.50 -0.84 -16.17
CA VAL A 272 1.08 -1.96 -15.35
C VAL A 272 2.27 -2.91 -15.21
N ARG A 273 2.78 -3.05 -13.98
CA ARG A 273 3.90 -3.94 -13.66
C ARG A 273 3.34 -5.19 -12.99
N ILE A 274 3.49 -6.32 -13.64
CA ILE A 274 2.91 -7.59 -13.22
C ILE A 274 4.03 -8.46 -12.68
N ALA A 275 3.88 -8.92 -11.44
CA ALA A 275 4.76 -9.89 -10.82
C ALA A 275 4.16 -11.31 -10.87
N PRO A 276 4.98 -12.37 -10.82
CA PRO A 276 4.48 -13.72 -10.56
C PRO A 276 3.70 -13.77 -9.25
N ASN A 277 2.65 -14.59 -9.20
CA ASN A 277 1.93 -14.83 -7.95
C ASN A 277 2.88 -15.43 -6.91
N GLY A 278 3.00 -14.80 -5.73
CA GLY A 278 3.85 -15.31 -4.66
C GLY A 278 5.34 -15.22 -4.95
N TYR A 279 5.78 -14.26 -5.77
CA TYR A 279 7.19 -14.04 -6.12
C TYR A 279 8.14 -14.07 -4.89
N VAL A 280 9.24 -14.83 -5.02
CA VAL A 280 10.32 -14.96 -4.03
C VAL A 280 11.62 -14.51 -4.67
N GLY A 281 12.30 -13.56 -4.06
CA GLY A 281 13.52 -12.99 -4.62
C GLY A 281 13.71 -11.52 -4.26
N LEU A 282 14.70 -10.89 -4.88
CA LEU A 282 14.94 -9.46 -4.70
C LEU A 282 13.82 -8.66 -5.35
N ALA A 283 13.34 -7.62 -4.67
CA ALA A 283 12.19 -6.84 -5.13
C ALA A 283 12.42 -6.16 -6.48
N GLN A 284 13.66 -5.82 -6.82
CA GLN A 284 14.02 -5.19 -8.10
C GLN A 284 13.78 -6.09 -9.33
N TYR A 285 13.77 -7.42 -9.14
CA TYR A 285 13.59 -8.41 -10.22
C TYR A 285 12.16 -8.94 -10.35
N ARG A 286 11.22 -8.42 -9.55
CA ARG A 286 9.86 -8.99 -9.42
C ARG A 286 8.98 -8.87 -10.67
N HIS A 287 9.38 -8.09 -11.67
CA HIS A 287 8.64 -7.91 -12.92
C HIS A 287 9.47 -8.28 -14.15
N LEU A 288 10.59 -9.00 -13.96
CA LEU A 288 11.30 -9.56 -15.10
C LEU A 288 10.35 -10.47 -15.87
N GLU A 289 10.36 -10.34 -17.19
CA GLU A 289 9.67 -11.28 -18.06
C GLU A 289 10.34 -12.65 -17.90
N GLU A 290 9.54 -13.71 -17.86
CA GLU A 290 10.09 -15.06 -17.96
C GLU A 290 10.64 -15.19 -19.39
N ASP A 291 11.95 -15.43 -19.52
CA ASP A 291 12.54 -15.76 -20.81
C ASP A 291 11.78 -16.98 -21.36
N SER A 292 11.26 -16.84 -22.58
CA SER A 292 10.60 -17.93 -23.30
C SER A 292 11.62 -18.94 -23.80
N ASP A 293 12.45 -19.49 -22.92
CA ASP A 293 13.50 -20.46 -23.24
C ASP A 293 13.40 -21.67 -22.28
N GLU A 294 12.39 -22.51 -22.53
CA GLU A 294 12.50 -23.98 -22.74
C GLU A 294 11.13 -24.59 -23.14
#